data_AF-X1JCJ1-F1
#
_entry.id   AF-X1JCJ1-F1
#
_cell.length_a   1.000
_cell.length_b   1.000
_cell.length_c   1.000
_cell.angle_alpha   90.00
_cell.angle_beta   90.00
_cell.angle_gamma   90.00
#
_symmetry.space_group_name_H-M   'P 1'
#
loop_
_entity.id
_entity.type
_entity.pdbx_description
1 polymer ?
#
loop_
_entity_poly.entity_id
_entity_poly.type
_entity_poly.pdbx_seq_one_letter_code
_entity_poly.pdbx_strand_id
1 'polypeptide(L)'
;PSPDIRVAFGYPLKKEGRERACQGTIGGYGVFTQTDCPEAAVKWIKKLTGLGHMLRVCSMIQFIPPRGSLGVKVAEEVNDSIFDRAVENSEWFHSYPVSPVGATAGEEIKVAIQEAVLGKKSPKEAITGAAKRINMFLTDYYEKH
;
A
#
# COMPACT_ATOMS: atom_id res chain seq x y z
N PRO A 1 -15.46 17.44 6.03
CA PRO A 1 -15.49 17.29 4.55
C PRO A 1 -14.55 16.18 4.12
N SER A 2 -15.06 15.16 3.42
CA SER A 2 -14.22 14.12 2.84
C SER A 2 -13.21 14.75 1.87
N PRO A 3 -11.95 14.32 1.87
CA PRO A 3 -10.96 14.90 0.97
C PRO A 3 -11.35 14.66 -0.49
N ASP A 4 -11.42 15.72 -1.29
CA ASP A 4 -11.70 15.73 -2.73
C ASP A 4 -10.40 15.62 -3.53
N ILE A 5 -9.53 14.72 -3.08
CA ILE A 5 -8.31 14.36 -3.78
C ILE A 5 -8.21 12.85 -3.87
N ARG A 6 -7.99 12.34 -5.08
CA ARG A 6 -7.62 10.94 -5.28
C ARG A 6 -6.10 10.86 -5.32
N VAL A 7 -5.49 10.50 -4.20
CA VAL A 7 -4.08 10.12 -4.18
C VAL A 7 -3.98 8.79 -4.94
N ALA A 8 -3.51 8.87 -6.17
CA ALA A 8 -3.37 7.73 -7.06
C ALA A 8 -1.90 7.34 -7.22
N PHE A 9 -1.67 6.13 -7.71
CA PHE A 9 -0.35 5.63 -8.07
C PHE A 9 0.32 6.58 -9.06
N GLY A 10 1.54 6.96 -8.75
CA GLY A 10 2.37 7.80 -9.60
C GLY A 10 3.83 7.41 -9.44
N TYR A 11 4.65 7.79 -10.41
CA TYR A 11 6.08 7.56 -10.31
C TYR A 11 6.66 8.32 -9.11
N PRO A 12 7.55 7.69 -8.34
CA PRO A 12 8.23 8.40 -7.28
C PRO A 12 9.04 9.55 -7.87
N LEU A 13 8.90 10.74 -7.30
CA LEU A 13 9.69 11.89 -7.73
C LEU A 13 11.17 11.61 -7.47
N LYS A 14 11.94 11.40 -8.54
CA LYS A 14 13.40 11.28 -8.45
C LYS A 14 13.98 12.66 -8.11
N LYS A 15 14.39 12.84 -6.86
CA LYS A 15 15.25 13.96 -6.47
C LYS A 15 16.47 13.40 -5.76
N GLU A 16 17.65 13.60 -6.34
CA GLU A 16 18.92 13.15 -5.75
C GLU A 16 19.04 13.66 -4.31
N GLY A 17 19.49 12.77 -3.41
CA GLY A 17 19.71 13.10 -2.00
C GLY A 17 18.45 13.30 -1.16
N ARG A 18 17.27 12.84 -1.59
CA ARG A 18 16.06 12.84 -0.76
C ARG A 18 15.44 11.45 -0.62
N GLU A 19 14.99 11.15 0.59
CA GLU A 19 14.15 9.98 0.85
C GLU A 19 12.88 10.05 0.01
N ARG A 20 12.51 8.93 -0.61
CA ARG A 20 11.29 8.82 -1.39
C ARG A 20 10.19 8.31 -0.47
N ALA A 21 9.13 9.10 -0.31
CA ALA A 21 7.92 8.65 0.37
C ALA A 21 7.07 7.85 -0.63
N CYS A 22 7.42 6.57 -0.83
CA CYS A 22 6.68 5.65 -1.69
C CYS A 22 5.87 4.69 -0.85
N GLN A 23 4.63 4.47 -1.27
CA GLN A 23 3.68 3.66 -0.53
C GLN A 23 3.14 2.56 -1.40
N GLY A 24 3.28 1.33 -0.92
CA GLY A 24 2.77 0.12 -1.57
C GLY A 24 1.68 -0.56 -0.75
N THR A 25 0.85 -1.31 -1.45
CA THR A 25 -0.12 -2.21 -0.83
C THR A 25 0.26 -3.64 -1.19
N ILE A 26 0.30 -4.50 -0.18
CA ILE A 26 0.43 -5.94 -0.36
C ILE A 26 -0.93 -6.56 -0.08
N GLY A 27 -1.50 -7.25 -1.08
CA GLY A 27 -2.68 -8.08 -0.87
C GLY A 27 -2.31 -9.41 -0.21
N GLY A 28 -3.12 -9.86 0.73
CA GLY A 28 -2.93 -11.12 1.43
C GLY A 28 -4.21 -11.94 1.50
N TYR A 29 -4.07 -13.24 1.72
CA TYR A 29 -5.19 -14.13 2.03
C TYR A 29 -5.23 -14.38 3.53
N GLY A 30 -6.40 -14.20 4.14
CA GLY A 30 -6.67 -14.56 5.54
C GLY A 30 -7.63 -15.74 5.62
N VAL A 31 -7.56 -16.48 6.72
CA VAL A 31 -8.57 -17.48 7.09
C VAL A 31 -9.37 -16.92 8.25
N PHE A 32 -10.69 -16.81 8.10
CA PHE A 32 -11.56 -16.39 9.20
C PHE A 32 -11.45 -17.37 10.37
N THR A 33 -11.31 -16.85 11.58
CA THR A 33 -11.23 -17.66 12.81
C THR A 33 -12.52 -18.44 13.10
N GLN A 34 -13.63 -18.02 12.48
CA GLN A 34 -14.97 -18.60 12.64
C GLN A 34 -15.29 -19.71 11.63
N THR A 35 -14.35 -20.07 10.74
CA THR A 35 -14.61 -21.09 9.73
C THR A 35 -14.70 -22.49 10.35
N ASP A 36 -15.69 -23.27 9.93
CA ASP A 36 -15.82 -24.69 10.31
C ASP A 36 -14.83 -25.59 9.54
N CYS A 37 -14.11 -25.04 8.54
CA CYS A 37 -13.26 -25.81 7.63
C CYS A 37 -11.86 -25.16 7.43
N PRO A 38 -11.08 -24.94 8.52
CA PRO A 38 -9.83 -24.18 8.44
C PRO A 38 -8.78 -24.86 7.55
N GLU A 39 -8.68 -26.19 7.59
CA GLU A 39 -7.72 -26.94 6.77
C GLU A 39 -8.00 -26.84 5.27
N ALA A 40 -9.28 -26.88 4.89
CA ALA A 40 -9.69 -26.76 3.49
C ALA A 40 -9.39 -25.35 2.96
N ALA A 41 -9.68 -24.32 3.77
CA ALA A 41 -9.33 -22.93 3.45
C ALA A 41 -7.81 -22.76 3.26
N VAL A 42 -6.97 -23.31 4.15
CA VAL A 42 -5.51 -23.28 4.00
C VAL A 42 -5.05 -24.00 2.74
N LYS A 43 -5.61 -25.18 2.42
CA LYS A 43 -5.28 -25.91 1.18
C LYS A 43 -5.64 -25.09 -0.07
N TRP A 44 -6.79 -24.41 -0.05
CA TRP A 44 -7.21 -23.55 -1.15
C TRP A 44 -6.28 -22.34 -1.32
N ILE A 45 -5.92 -21.65 -0.24
CA ILE A 45 -4.95 -20.54 -0.28
C ILE A 45 -3.60 -21.01 -0.82
N LYS A 46 -3.11 -22.18 -0.39
CA LYS A 46 -1.85 -22.77 -0.90
C LYS A 46 -1.92 -23.04 -2.41
N LYS A 47 -3.08 -23.48 -2.92
CA LYS A 47 -3.29 -23.67 -4.36
C LYS A 47 -3.23 -22.34 -5.12
N LEU A 48 -3.89 -21.30 -4.62
CA LEU A 48 -3.90 -19.96 -5.24
C LEU A 48 -2.53 -19.29 -5.20
N THR A 49 -1.78 -19.50 -4.13
CA THR A 49 -0.45 -18.88 -3.90
C THR A 49 0.72 -19.73 -4.40
N GLY A 50 0.44 -20.88 -5.02
CA GLY A 50 1.42 -21.74 -5.67
C GLY A 50 2.07 -21.05 -6.86
N LEU A 51 3.32 -21.41 -7.17
CA LEU A 51 4.14 -20.74 -8.19
C LEU A 51 3.44 -20.59 -9.54
N GLY A 52 2.88 -21.67 -10.08
CA GLY A 52 2.24 -21.66 -11.40
C GLY A 52 0.95 -20.83 -11.44
N HIS A 53 0.15 -20.85 -10.38
CA HIS A 53 -1.09 -20.07 -10.34
C HIS A 53 -0.80 -18.58 -10.14
N MET A 54 0.11 -18.26 -9.23
CA MET A 54 0.53 -16.87 -8.97
C MET A 54 1.17 -16.25 -10.20
N LEU A 55 2.10 -16.95 -10.88
CA LEU A 55 2.68 -16.49 -12.14
C LEU A 55 1.57 -16.16 -13.15
N ARG A 56 0.69 -17.13 -13.44
CA ARG A 56 -0.41 -16.94 -14.40
C ARG A 56 -1.30 -15.73 -14.08
N VAL A 57 -1.73 -15.60 -12.83
CA VAL A 57 -2.63 -14.52 -12.42
C VAL A 57 -1.92 -13.17 -12.45
N CYS A 58 -0.71 -13.08 -11.90
CA CYS A 58 0.08 -11.85 -11.88
C CYS A 58 0.41 -11.36 -13.29
N SER A 59 0.78 -12.26 -14.21
CA SER A 59 1.02 -11.88 -15.61
C SER A 59 -0.26 -11.42 -16.32
N MET A 60 -1.38 -12.11 -16.09
CA MET A 60 -2.67 -11.76 -16.71
C MET A 60 -3.18 -10.37 -16.27
N ILE A 61 -3.05 -10.03 -14.99
CA ILE A 61 -3.57 -8.75 -14.46
C ILE A 61 -2.46 -7.69 -14.31
N GLN A 62 -1.25 -8.00 -14.77
CA GLN A 62 -0.04 -7.16 -14.64
C GLN A 62 0.22 -6.69 -13.20
N PHE A 63 0.13 -7.63 -12.24
CA PHE A 63 0.43 -7.38 -10.84
C PHE A 63 1.87 -7.79 -10.50
N ILE A 64 2.55 -6.99 -9.68
CA ILE A 64 3.85 -7.36 -9.12
C ILE A 64 3.60 -8.44 -8.05
N PRO A 65 4.13 -9.66 -8.20
CA PRO A 65 3.93 -10.72 -7.21
C PRO A 65 4.66 -10.36 -5.91
N PRO A 66 4.06 -10.60 -4.72
CA PRO A 66 4.76 -10.41 -3.44
C PRO A 66 5.92 -11.40 -3.25
N ARG A 67 5.94 -12.49 -4.02
CA ARG A 67 7.03 -13.46 -4.03
C ARG A 67 8.14 -12.97 -4.96
N GLY A 68 9.24 -12.47 -4.38
CA GLY A 68 10.38 -11.93 -5.14
C GLY A 68 10.92 -12.87 -6.22
N SER A 69 10.89 -14.20 -6.00
CA SER A 69 11.35 -15.18 -6.99
C SER A 69 10.48 -15.30 -8.25
N LEU A 70 9.30 -14.65 -8.29
CA LEU A 70 8.43 -14.59 -9.47
C LEU A 70 8.52 -13.25 -10.21
N GLY A 71 9.11 -12.21 -9.62
CA GLY A 71 9.11 -10.86 -10.23
C GLY A 71 9.68 -10.85 -11.65
N VAL A 72 10.87 -11.43 -11.82
CA VAL A 72 11.54 -11.55 -13.13
C VAL A 72 10.70 -12.36 -14.13
N LYS A 73 10.10 -13.47 -13.70
CA LYS A 73 9.29 -14.32 -14.58
C LYS A 73 8.00 -13.65 -15.04
N VAL A 74 7.35 -12.90 -14.15
CA VAL A 74 6.17 -12.11 -14.50
C VAL A 74 6.56 -10.99 -15.46
N ALA A 75 7.68 -10.31 -15.23
CA ALA A 75 8.19 -9.29 -16.14
C ALA A 75 8.45 -9.84 -17.56
N GLU A 76 9.09 -11.02 -17.66
CA GLU A 76 9.30 -11.74 -18.92
C GLU A 76 7.98 -12.10 -19.62
N GLU A 77 6.96 -12.59 -18.89
CA GLU A 77 5.65 -12.94 -19.46
C GLU A 77 4.82 -11.72 -19.88
N VAL A 78 4.90 -10.63 -19.12
CA VAL A 78 4.18 -9.37 -19.41
C VAL A 78 4.82 -8.64 -20.58
N ASN A 79 6.15 -8.64 -20.68
CA ASN A 79 6.93 -8.00 -21.74
C ASN A 79 6.51 -6.53 -21.97
N ASP A 80 6.38 -5.76 -20.88
CA ASP A 80 6.00 -4.35 -20.90
C ASP A 80 7.04 -3.53 -20.11
N SER A 81 7.70 -2.60 -20.79
CA SER A 81 8.69 -1.69 -20.20
C SER A 81 8.14 -0.83 -19.04
N ILE A 82 6.81 -0.60 -18.98
CA ILE A 82 6.16 0.09 -17.86
C ILE A 82 6.12 -0.84 -16.64
N PHE A 83 5.85 -2.13 -16.85
CA PHE A 83 5.86 -3.13 -15.79
C PHE A 83 7.26 -3.32 -15.23
N ASP A 84 8.29 -3.40 -16.08
CA ASP A 84 9.70 -3.48 -15.65
C ASP A 84 10.06 -2.32 -14.71
N ARG A 85 9.70 -1.09 -15.10
CA ARG A 85 9.89 0.09 -14.25
C ARG A 85 9.06 0.04 -12.97
N ALA A 86 7.87 -0.56 -12.99
CA ALA A 86 7.07 -0.73 -11.78
C ALA A 86 7.74 -1.71 -10.82
N VAL A 87 8.32 -2.81 -11.32
CA VAL A 87 9.12 -3.78 -10.54
C VAL A 87 10.35 -3.10 -9.94
N GLU A 88 11.13 -2.37 -10.73
CA GLU A 88 12.28 -1.59 -10.23
C GLU A 88 11.89 -0.59 -9.14
N ASN A 89 10.76 0.10 -9.34
CA ASN A 89 10.31 1.09 -8.38
C ASN A 89 9.79 0.45 -7.09
N SER A 90 9.29 -0.79 -7.13
CA SER A 90 8.67 -1.47 -5.99
C SER A 90 9.60 -1.65 -4.80
N GLU A 91 10.92 -1.69 -5.01
CA GLU A 91 11.93 -1.78 -3.95
C GLU A 91 11.90 -0.57 -2.99
N TRP A 92 11.40 0.56 -3.46
CA TRP A 92 11.30 1.79 -2.67
C TRP A 92 9.97 1.89 -1.91
N PHE A 93 9.03 0.96 -2.14
CA PHE A 93 7.68 1.05 -1.60
C PHE A 93 7.65 0.46 -0.20
N HIS A 94 7.10 1.21 0.74
CA HIS A 94 6.85 0.74 2.09
C HIS A 94 5.36 0.41 2.27
N SER A 95 5.08 -0.63 3.05
CA SER A 95 3.71 -0.97 3.44
C SER A 95 3.09 0.17 4.25
N TYR A 96 1.77 0.36 4.11
CA TYR A 96 1.00 1.13 5.08
C TYR A 96 1.25 0.61 6.51
N PRO A 97 1.25 1.50 7.53
CA PRO A 97 1.14 1.06 8.91
C PRO A 97 -0.07 0.12 9.04
N VAL A 98 0.17 -1.13 9.42
CA VAL A 98 -0.87 -2.17 9.55
C VAL A 98 -1.67 -2.05 10.86
N SER A 99 -1.47 -0.97 11.62
CA SER A 99 -2.24 -0.74 12.83
C SER A 99 -3.70 -0.42 12.48
N PRO A 100 -4.67 -0.72 13.37
CA PRO A 100 -6.07 -0.36 13.15
C PRO A 100 -6.28 1.15 12.94
N VAL A 101 -5.38 1.99 13.47
CA VAL A 101 -5.40 3.45 13.30
C VAL A 101 -4.77 3.91 11.97
N GLY A 102 -4.04 3.02 11.28
CA GLY A 102 -3.29 3.35 10.05
C GLY A 102 -4.17 3.88 8.92
N ALA A 103 -5.40 3.35 8.77
CA ALA A 103 -6.36 3.86 7.79
C ALA A 103 -6.78 5.31 8.09
N THR A 104 -7.04 5.63 9.36
CA THR A 104 -7.38 6.98 9.82
C THR A 104 -6.24 7.95 9.58
N ALA A 105 -4.99 7.52 9.78
CA ALA A 105 -3.82 8.34 9.49
C ALA A 105 -3.72 8.73 8.00
N GLY A 106 -4.07 7.80 7.10
CA GLY A 106 -4.14 8.07 5.66
C GLY A 106 -5.14 9.17 5.31
N GLU A 107 -6.32 9.19 5.93
CA GLU A 107 -7.33 10.23 5.69
C GLU A 107 -6.87 11.61 6.18
N GLU A 108 -6.21 11.68 7.35
CA GLU A 108 -5.65 12.93 7.87
C GLU A 108 -4.57 13.53 6.97
N ILE A 109 -3.73 12.67 6.37
CA ILE A 109 -2.73 13.09 5.39
C ILE A 109 -3.42 13.65 4.14
N LYS A 110 -4.48 13.00 3.62
CA LYS A 110 -5.23 13.50 2.46
C LYS A 110 -5.84 14.88 2.73
N VAL A 111 -6.43 15.08 3.91
CA VAL A 111 -6.95 16.39 4.33
C VAL A 111 -5.84 17.44 4.33
N ALA A 112 -4.67 17.14 4.91
CA ALA A 112 -3.55 18.07 4.92
C ALA A 112 -3.05 18.42 3.50
N ILE A 113 -2.93 17.43 2.61
CA ILE A 113 -2.55 17.67 1.22
C ILE A 113 -3.55 18.61 0.56
N GLN A 114 -4.86 18.36 0.71
CA GLN A 114 -5.89 19.21 0.12
C GLN A 114 -5.89 20.63 0.71
N GLU A 115 -5.74 20.78 2.03
CA GLU A 115 -5.62 22.10 2.67
C GLU A 115 -4.44 22.90 2.12
N ALA A 116 -3.29 22.24 1.90
CA ALA A 116 -2.10 22.85 1.32
C ALA A 116 -2.29 23.24 -0.15
N VAL A 117 -2.83 22.34 -0.98
CA VAL A 117 -3.06 22.57 -2.41
C VAL A 117 -4.07 23.71 -2.64
N LEU A 118 -5.10 23.81 -1.81
CA LEU A 118 -6.10 24.88 -1.88
C LEU A 118 -5.62 26.20 -1.25
N GLY A 119 -4.38 26.28 -0.75
CA GLY A 119 -3.83 27.48 -0.12
C GLY A 119 -4.49 27.86 1.21
N LYS A 120 -5.25 26.95 1.84
CA LYS A 120 -5.90 27.20 3.14
C LYS A 120 -4.90 27.21 4.29
N LYS A 121 -3.81 26.46 4.14
CA LYS A 121 -2.66 26.38 5.04
C LYS A 121 -1.38 26.27 4.22
N SER A 122 -0.24 26.67 4.78
CA SER A 122 1.05 26.29 4.18
C SER A 122 1.26 24.77 4.28
N PRO A 123 2.09 24.16 3.42
CA PRO A 123 2.39 22.73 3.51
C PRO A 123 2.89 22.29 4.90
N LYS A 124 3.72 23.13 5.55
CA LYS A 124 4.25 22.85 6.88
C LYS A 124 3.15 22.86 7.96
N GLU A 125 2.24 23.82 7.92
CA GLU A 125 1.13 23.91 8.88
C GLU A 125 0.13 22.78 8.69
N ALA A 126 -0.20 22.44 7.45
CA ALA A 126 -1.14 21.37 7.14
C ALA A 126 -0.63 20.01 7.66
N ILE A 127 0.62 19.64 7.36
CA ILE A 127 1.18 18.35 7.79
C ILE A 127 1.41 18.28 9.30
N THR A 128 1.83 19.38 9.94
CA THR A 128 1.97 19.45 11.40
C THR A 128 0.61 19.28 12.08
N GLY A 129 -0.44 19.90 11.52
CA GLY A 129 -1.80 19.75 12.01
C GLY A 129 -2.33 18.31 11.89
N ALA A 130 -2.06 17.65 10.76
CA ALA A 130 -2.41 16.23 10.59
C ALA A 130 -1.65 15.35 11.59
N ALA A 131 -0.33 15.54 11.74
CA ALA A 131 0.48 14.78 12.69
C ALA A 131 -0.06 14.86 14.13
N LYS A 132 -0.50 16.05 14.57
CA LYS A 132 -1.13 16.22 15.88
C LYS A 132 -2.41 15.39 16.03
N ARG A 133 -3.30 15.38 15.03
CA ARG A 133 -4.55 14.61 15.06
C ARG A 133 -4.30 13.11 15.01
N ILE A 134 -3.34 12.66 14.20
CA ILE A 134 -2.91 11.27 14.15
C ILE A 134 -2.39 10.81 15.51
N ASN A 135 -1.55 11.61 16.18
CA ASN A 135 -1.06 11.29 17.51
C ASN A 135 -2.19 11.17 18.54
N MET A 136 -3.22 12.02 18.47
CA MET A 136 -4.39 11.88 19.34
C MET A 136 -5.12 10.55 19.12
N PHE A 137 -5.29 10.10 17.87
CA PHE A 137 -5.90 8.79 17.59
C PHE A 137 -5.04 7.63 18.06
N LEU A 138 -3.72 7.72 17.91
CA LEU A 138 -2.80 6.70 18.40
C LEU A 138 -2.87 6.60 19.93
N THR A 139 -2.80 7.74 20.64
CA THR A 139 -2.91 7.77 22.10
C THR A 139 -4.25 7.18 22.56
N ASP A 140 -5.37 7.63 22.00
CA ASP A 140 -6.71 7.14 22.39
C ASP A 140 -6.86 5.62 22.16
N TYR A 141 -6.32 5.10 21.06
CA TYR A 141 -6.37 3.67 20.75
C TYR A 141 -5.56 2.83 21.76
N TYR A 142 -4.32 3.22 22.04
CA TYR A 142 -3.41 2.47 22.92
C TYR A 142 -3.70 2.66 24.41
N GLU A 143 -4.46 3.70 24.81
CA GLU A 143 -4.94 3.85 26.18
C GLU A 143 -6.17 2.96 26.46
N LYS A 144 -6.93 2.61 25.42
CA LYS A 144 -8.17 1.82 25.54
C LYS A 144 -7.98 0.33 25.32
N HIS A 145 -6.86 -0.11 24.73
CA HIS A 145 -6.59 -1.49 24.32
C HIS A 145 -5.17 -1.90 24.70
#